data_AF-A0A7C2N2E7-F1
#
_entry.id   AF-A0A7C2N2E7-F1
#
_cell.length_a   1.000
_cell.length_b   1.000
_cell.length_c   1.000
_cell.angle_alpha   90.00
_cell.angle_beta   90.00
_cell.angle_gamma   90.00
#
_symmetry.space_group_name_H-M   'P 1'
#
loop_
_entity.id
_entity.type
_entity.pdbx_description
1 polymer ?
#
loop_
_entity_poly.entity_id
_entity_poly.type
_entity_poly.pdbx_seq_one_letter_code
_entity_poly.pdbx_strand_id
1 'polypeptide(L)' 'MSVSQKLKDFLDQNKIKYNMISHSKAYTAQELAHKMHISGLEIAKVVIVKTDGQFAMAVMPAPHHIDFDRFKEA' A
#
# COMPACT_ATOMS: atom_id res chain seq x y z
N MET A 1 -14.98 -5.73 -2.86
CA MET A 1 -14.30 -5.11 -4.03
C MET A 1 -13.54 -6.20 -4.77
N SER A 2 -13.43 -6.12 -6.11
CA SER A 2 -12.69 -7.10 -6.91
C SER A 2 -11.23 -6.66 -7.09
N VAL A 3 -10.29 -7.60 -6.91
CA VAL A 3 -8.88 -7.41 -7.27
C VAL A 3 -8.75 -7.54 -8.79
N SER A 4 -7.89 -6.73 -9.42
CA SER A 4 -7.64 -6.78 -10.86
C SER A 4 -7.15 -8.16 -11.29
N GLN A 5 -7.78 -8.75 -12.32
CA GLN A 5 -7.38 -10.05 -12.87
C GLN A 5 -5.91 -10.02 -13.33
N LYS A 6 -5.48 -8.92 -13.96
CA LYS A 6 -4.09 -8.75 -14.42
C LYS A 6 -3.06 -8.84 -13.28
N LEU A 7 -3.40 -8.30 -12.09
CA LEU A 7 -2.52 -8.40 -10.92
C LEU A 7 -2.46 -9.83 -10.40
N LYS A 8 -3.63 -10.49 -10.34
CA LYS A 8 -3.72 -11.89 -9.92
C LYS A 8 -2.88 -12.80 -10.81
N ASP A 9 -3.05 -12.67 -12.13
CA ASP A 9 -2.30 -13.47 -13.12
C ASP A 9 -0.79 -13.24 -12.98
N PHE A 10 -0.36 -11.99 -12.77
CA PHE A 10 1.05 -11.67 -12.56
C PHE A 10 1.62 -12.34 -11.31
N LEU A 11 0.91 -12.31 -10.18
CA LEU A 11 1.36 -12.96 -8.93
C LEU A 11 1.38 -14.49 -9.06
N ASP A 12 0.36 -15.07 -9.69
CA ASP A 12 0.23 -16.51 -9.92
C ASP A 12 1.35 -17.04 -10.82
N GLN A 13 1.65 -16.35 -11.93
CA GLN A 13 2.75 -16.71 -12.85
C GLN A 13 4.12 -16.69 -12.16
N ASN A 14 4.34 -15.74 -11.25
CA ASN A 14 5.55 -15.64 -10.44
C ASN A 14 5.53 -16.56 -9.21
N LYS A 15 4.49 -17.38 -9.04
CA LYS A 15 4.32 -18.32 -7.91
C LYS A 15 4.42 -17.65 -6.54
N ILE A 16 3.97 -16.41 -6.44
CA ILE A 16 3.95 -15.66 -5.18
C ILE A 16 2.75 -16.12 -4.36
N LYS A 17 2.97 -16.48 -3.08
CA LYS A 17 1.88 -16.83 -2.16
C LYS A 17 1.19 -15.55 -1.68
N TYR A 18 -0.13 -15.51 -1.78
CA TYR A 18 -0.95 -14.42 -1.24
C TYR A 18 -2.32 -14.93 -0.81
N ASN A 19 -3.00 -14.17 0.06
CA ASN A 19 -4.37 -14.39 0.45
C ASN A 19 -5.22 -13.18 0.06
N MET A 20 -6.42 -13.41 -0.47
CA MET A 20 -7.39 -12.35 -0.74
C MET A 20 -8.36 -12.25 0.44
N ILE A 21 -8.42 -11.07 1.06
CA ILE A 21 -9.32 -10.81 2.19
C ILE A 21 -10.40 -9.83 1.74
N SER A 22 -11.62 -10.33 1.63
CA SER A 22 -12.80 -9.52 1.32
C SER A 22 -13.26 -8.75 2.55
N HIS A 23 -13.53 -7.45 2.38
CA HIS A 23 -14.06 -6.58 3.43
C HIS A 23 -15.12 -5.63 2.86
N SER A 24 -16.00 -5.16 3.74
CA SER A 24 -16.93 -4.06 3.44
C SER A 24 -16.15 -2.78 3.17
N LYS A 25 -16.62 -1.95 2.22
CA LYS A 25 -15.92 -0.73 1.80
C LYS A 25 -15.45 0.10 3.01
N ALA A 26 -14.18 0.48 2.99
CA ALA A 26 -13.54 1.36 3.96
C ALA A 26 -12.84 2.48 3.19
N TYR A 27 -12.84 3.68 3.74
CA TYR A 27 -12.29 4.86 3.05
C TYR A 27 -10.96 5.32 3.64
N THR A 28 -10.62 4.87 4.85
CA THR A 28 -9.35 5.15 5.50
C THR A 28 -8.61 3.85 5.81
N ALA A 29 -7.29 3.93 5.89
CA ALA A 29 -6.46 2.78 6.27
C ALA A 29 -6.77 2.32 7.71
N GLN A 30 -7.00 3.24 8.66
CA GLN A 30 -7.36 2.87 10.02
C GLN A 30 -8.71 2.15 10.09
N GLU A 31 -9.71 2.62 9.34
CA GLU A 31 -11.01 1.94 9.26
C GLU A 31 -10.87 0.53 8.67
N LEU A 32 -10.04 0.37 7.65
CA LEU A 32 -9.74 -0.94 7.05
C LEU A 32 -9.07 -1.87 8.06
N ALA A 33 -8.04 -1.40 8.76
CA ALA A 33 -7.33 -2.17 9.79
C ALA A 33 -8.28 -2.65 10.88
N HIS A 34 -9.15 -1.75 11.36
CA HIS A 34 -10.16 -2.07 12.36
C HIS A 34 -11.14 -3.14 11.87
N LYS A 35 -11.69 -2.98 10.65
CA LYS A 35 -12.61 -3.95 10.04
C LYS A 35 -11.98 -5.32 9.79
N MET A 36 -10.68 -5.35 9.52
CA MET A 36 -9.92 -6.59 9.29
C MET A 36 -9.34 -7.19 10.58
N HIS A 37 -9.48 -6.51 11.72
CA HIS A 37 -8.86 -6.89 12.99
C HIS A 37 -7.34 -7.11 12.91
N ILE A 38 -6.64 -6.25 12.17
CA ILE A 38 -5.18 -6.26 12.03
C ILE A 38 -4.58 -4.94 12.50
N SER A 39 -3.26 -4.90 12.70
CA SER A 39 -2.59 -3.65 13.03
C SER A 39 -2.60 -2.69 11.84
N GLY A 40 -2.82 -1.39 12.10
CA GLY A 40 -2.68 -0.36 11.07
C GLY A 40 -1.28 -0.31 10.46
N LEU A 41 -0.25 -0.80 11.18
CA LEU A 41 1.12 -0.88 10.69
C LEU A 41 1.32 -1.95 9.60
N GLU A 42 0.40 -2.91 9.49
CA GLU A 42 0.44 -3.96 8.46
C GLU A 42 -0.18 -3.50 7.14
N ILE A 43 -0.89 -2.36 7.14
CA ILE A 43 -1.44 -1.78 5.92
C ILE A 43 -0.37 -0.91 5.27
N ALA A 44 0.02 -1.26 4.05
CA ALA A 44 0.90 -0.41 3.25
C ALA A 44 0.10 0.71 2.59
N LYS A 45 0.63 1.94 2.66
CA LYS A 45 0.25 3.05 1.78
C LYS A 45 1.38 3.36 0.82
N VAL A 46 1.00 3.90 -0.33
CA VAL A 46 1.93 4.36 -1.36
C VAL A 46 1.81 5.87 -1.47
N VAL A 47 2.96 6.56 -1.43
CA VAL A 47 3.04 8.00 -1.71
C VAL A 47 3.91 8.20 -2.95
N ILE A 48 3.35 8.87 -3.96
CA ILE A 48 4.09 9.30 -5.14
C ILE A 48 4.73 10.64 -4.84
N VAL A 49 6.04 10.72 -5.02
CA VAL A 49 6.82 11.94 -4.79
C VAL A 49 7.55 12.32 -6.07
N LYS A 50 7.79 13.62 -6.23
CA LYS A 50 8.53 14.17 -7.37
C LYS A 50 9.77 14.89 -6.83
N THR A 51 10.95 14.44 -7.23
CA THR A 51 12.25 15.04 -6.87
C THR A 51 13.12 15.14 -8.12
N ASP A 52 13.85 16.25 -8.28
CA ASP A 52 14.78 16.46 -9.40
C ASP A 52 14.19 16.16 -10.79
N GLY A 53 12.90 16.46 -10.95
CA GLY A 53 12.15 16.21 -12.19
C GLY A 53 11.71 14.75 -12.39
N GLN A 54 12.09 13.82 -11.52
CA GLN A 54 11.75 12.40 -11.58
C GLN A 54 10.65 12.03 -10.56
N PHE A 55 9.89 10.98 -10.86
CA PHE A 55 8.91 10.41 -9.93
C PHE A 55 9.52 9.23 -9.18
N ALA A 56 9.26 9.17 -7.88
CA ALA A 56 9.57 8.03 -7.04
C ALA A 56 8.33 7.56 -6.27
N MET A 57 8.37 6.32 -5.81
CA MET A 57 7.28 5.68 -5.07
C MET A 57 7.79 5.26 -3.70
N ALA A 58 7.24 5.86 -2.64
CA ALA A 58 7.53 5.47 -1.26
C ALA A 58 6.42 4.55 -0.74
N VAL A 59 6.78 3.32 -0.40
CA VAL A 59 5.87 2.31 0.17
C VAL A 59 6.16 2.18 1.66
N MET A 60 5.15 2.39 2.51
CA MET A 60 5.32 2.43 3.97
C MET A 60 4.06 2.04 4.73
N PRO A 61 4.15 1.74 6.03
CA PRO A 61 2.97 1.61 6.88
C PRO A 61 2.05 2.83 6.78
N ALA A 62 0.74 2.58 6.70
CA ALA A 62 -0.26 3.62 6.49
C ALA A 62 -0.26 4.76 7.52
N PRO A 63 0.05 4.51 8.81
CA PRO A 63 0.13 5.58 9.82
C PRO A 63 1.37 6.47 9.69
N HIS A 64 2.43 6.04 9.01
CA HIS A 64 3.69 6.80 8.93
C HIS A 64 3.59 8.00 8.01
N HIS A 65 4.40 9.03 8.22
CA HIS A 65 4.42 10.20 7.35
C HIS A 65 5.78 10.30 6.67
N ILE A 66 5.79 10.78 5.42
CA ILE A 66 7.05 11.13 4.75
C ILE A 66 7.57 12.41 5.39
N ASP A 67 8.81 12.34 5.84
CA ASP A 67 9.61 13.53 6.09
C ASP A 67 10.23 13.97 4.76
N PHE A 68 9.65 15.02 4.16
CA PHE A 68 10.06 15.50 2.85
C PHE A 68 11.42 16.19 2.86
N ASP A 69 11.86 16.70 4.01
CA ASP A 69 13.16 17.35 4.11
C ASP A 69 14.26 16.30 4.08
N ARG A 70 14.09 15.21 4.84
CA ARG A 70 15.02 14.06 4.78
C ARG A 70 14.95 13.32 3.45
N PHE A 71 13.78 13.29 2.78
CA PHE A 71 13.63 12.59 1.50
C PHE A 71 14.43 13.25 0.36
N LYS A 72 14.67 14.57 0.42
CA LYS A 72 15.48 15.28 -0.60
C LYS A 72 16.98 14.96 -0.52
N GLU A 73 17.45 14.44 0.61
CA GLU A 73 18.86 14.10 0.83
C GLU A 73 19.23 12.68 0.37
N ALA A 74 18.24 11.87 -0.03
CA ALA A 74 18.37 10.47 -0.42
C ALA A 74 18.39 10.30 -1.94
#